data_AF-A0A6M4JH27-F1
#
_entry.id   AF-A0A6M4JH27-F1
#
_cell.length_a   1.000
_cell.length_b   1.000
_cell.length_c   1.000
_cell.angle_alpha   90.00
_cell.angle_beta   90.00
_cell.angle_gamma   90.00
#
_symmetry.space_group_name_H-M   'P 1'
#
loop_
_entity.id
_entity.type
_entity.pdbx_description
1 polymer ?
#
loop_
_entity_poly.entity_id
_entity_poly.type
_entity_poly.pdbx_seq_one_letter_code
_entity_poly.pdbx_strand_id
1 'polypeptide(L)'
;MPKLYTCLICGYKGLIQNPLNNDGEYQKTFDICPCCDFEYGYSEDHDVSLGFIVTPDYLIDAAIQLYRKQWIENGMKTANPEDIPEELRNGDCLKFEVLLKQLNSLNLDTENFEIKGFNGY
;
A
#
# COMPACT_ATOMS: atom_id res chain seq x y z
N MET A 1 -0.47 22.15 -10.11
CA MET A 1 -0.30 20.69 -10.00
C MET A 1 -1.56 20.12 -9.38
N PRO A 2 -2.07 18.96 -9.84
CA PRO A 2 -3.20 18.30 -9.21
C PRO A 2 -2.86 17.93 -7.76
N LYS A 3 -3.88 17.86 -6.91
CA LYS A 3 -3.72 17.41 -5.52
C LYS A 3 -3.46 15.90 -5.55
N LEU A 4 -2.38 15.46 -4.90
CA LEU A 4 -2.06 14.04 -4.73
C LEU A 4 -2.52 13.54 -3.37
N TYR A 5 -2.98 12.29 -3.35
CA TYR A 5 -3.53 11.60 -2.18
C TYR A 5 -2.61 10.49 -1.71
N THR A 6 -2.75 10.14 -0.43
CA THR A 6 -1.94 9.13 0.23
C THR A 6 -2.50 7.73 -0.05
N CYS A 7 -1.63 6.82 -0.47
CA CYS A 7 -1.98 5.41 -0.60
C CYS A 7 -2.21 4.78 0.78
N LEU A 8 -3.37 4.17 0.96
CA LEU A 8 -3.74 3.42 2.16
C LEU A 8 -2.85 2.20 2.38
N ILE A 9 -2.22 1.63 1.34
CA ILE A 9 -1.34 0.46 1.47
C ILE A 9 0.04 0.88 1.97
N CYS A 10 0.78 1.66 1.18
CA CYS A 10 2.19 1.94 1.44
C CYS A 10 2.47 3.31 2.03
N GLY A 11 1.47 4.21 2.11
CA GLY A 11 1.63 5.58 2.60
C GLY A 11 2.32 6.55 1.63
N TYR A 12 2.65 6.11 0.40
CA TYR A 12 3.16 7.01 -0.64
C TYR A 12 2.10 8.00 -1.10
N LYS A 13 2.48 9.28 -1.25
CA LYS A 13 1.60 10.35 -1.70
C LYS A 13 1.69 10.55 -3.21
N GLY A 14 1.06 9.64 -3.95
CA GLY A 14 1.10 9.60 -5.41
C GLY A 14 -0.22 9.32 -6.11
N LEU A 15 -1.32 9.15 -5.37
CA LEU A 15 -2.62 8.86 -5.97
C LEU A 15 -3.25 10.13 -6.56
N ILE A 16 -3.87 10.00 -7.72
CA ILE A 16 -4.62 11.06 -8.42
C ILE A 16 -6.02 11.21 -7.79
N GLN A 17 -6.63 10.11 -7.34
CA GLN A 17 -7.94 10.10 -6.71
C GLN A 17 -7.86 9.78 -5.22
N ASN A 18 -8.79 10.33 -4.43
CA ASN A 18 -8.84 10.05 -2.99
C ASN A 18 -9.44 8.67 -2.75
N PRO A 19 -8.71 7.70 -2.17
CA PRO A 19 -9.26 6.37 -1.88
C PRO A 19 -10.27 6.38 -0.72
N LEU A 20 -10.46 7.52 -0.05
CA LEU A 20 -11.47 7.72 0.98
C LEU A 20 -12.55 8.70 0.51
N ASN A 21 -13.81 8.39 0.79
CA ASN A 21 -14.94 9.29 0.55
C ASN A 21 -14.97 10.44 1.57
N ASN A 22 -15.99 11.30 1.50
CA ASN A 22 -16.09 12.46 2.40
C ASN A 22 -16.32 12.07 3.87
N ASP A 23 -16.81 10.86 4.13
CA ASP A 23 -17.05 10.30 5.45
C ASP A 23 -15.81 9.54 5.98
N GLY A 24 -14.75 9.45 5.17
CA GLY A 24 -13.52 8.76 5.51
C GLY A 24 -13.57 7.25 5.26
N GLU A 25 -14.60 6.74 4.59
CA GLU A 25 -14.74 5.33 4.23
C GLU A 25 -14.06 5.02 2.90
N TYR A 26 -13.64 3.77 2.73
CA TYR A 26 -13.05 3.28 1.49
C TYR A 26 -13.97 3.48 0.27
N GLN A 27 -13.39 3.90 -0.86
CA GLN A 27 -14.08 3.92 -2.15
C GLN A 27 -13.20 3.38 -3.28
N LYS A 28 -13.82 2.67 -4.23
CA LYS A 28 -13.17 2.15 -5.44
C LYS A 28 -12.92 3.28 -6.42
N THR A 29 -11.67 3.68 -6.59
CA THR A 29 -11.27 4.77 -7.50
C THR A 29 -10.69 4.30 -8.82
N PHE A 30 -10.30 3.02 -8.90
CA PHE A 30 -9.52 2.40 -9.98
C PHE A 30 -8.18 3.10 -10.23
N ASP A 31 -7.71 3.86 -9.25
CA ASP A 31 -6.39 4.45 -9.27
C ASP A 31 -5.36 3.38 -8.88
N ILE A 32 -4.17 3.45 -9.47
CA ILE A 32 -3.09 2.48 -9.21
C ILE A 32 -1.99 3.21 -8.45
N CYS A 33 -1.58 2.65 -7.32
CA CYS A 33 -0.48 3.24 -6.57
C CYS A 33 0.86 3.03 -7.32
N PRO A 34 1.58 4.10 -7.73
CA PRO A 34 2.85 3.95 -8.45
C PRO A 34 3.97 3.33 -7.60
N CYS A 35 3.79 3.31 -6.27
CA CYS A 35 4.72 2.68 -5.36
C CYS A 35 4.44 1.19 -5.19
N CYS A 36 3.26 0.80 -4.71
CA CYS A 36 3.00 -0.60 -4.31
C CYS A 36 2.09 -1.39 -5.28
N ASP A 37 1.75 -0.80 -6.42
CA ASP A 37 0.91 -1.40 -7.48
C ASP A 37 -0.55 -1.72 -7.10
N PHE A 38 -0.98 -1.35 -5.89
CA PHE A 38 -2.36 -1.61 -5.49
C PHE A 38 -3.34 -0.80 -6.33
N GLU A 39 -4.25 -1.50 -7.00
CA GLU A 39 -5.36 -0.94 -7.77
C GLU A 39 -6.64 -0.92 -6.92
N TYR A 40 -7.13 0.28 -6.61
CA TYR A 40 -8.29 0.49 -5.74
C TYR A 40 -9.60 0.07 -6.45
N GLY A 41 -10.18 -1.05 -6.05
CA GLY A 41 -11.36 -1.61 -6.71
C GLY A 41 -11.11 -2.95 -7.40
N TYR A 42 -9.86 -3.41 -7.40
CA TYR A 42 -9.41 -4.64 -8.06
C TYR A 42 -8.50 -5.46 -7.12
N SER A 43 -7.44 -4.87 -6.58
CA SER A 43 -6.42 -5.62 -5.83
C SER A 43 -6.95 -6.22 -4.52
N GLU A 44 -7.94 -5.59 -3.87
CA GLU A 44 -8.62 -6.16 -2.71
C GLU A 44 -9.39 -7.45 -3.01
N ASP A 45 -9.77 -7.66 -4.27
CA ASP A 45 -10.56 -8.81 -4.73
C ASP A 45 -9.65 -9.87 -5.36
N HIS A 46 -8.57 -9.45 -6.03
CA HIS A 46 -7.80 -10.29 -6.93
C HIS A 46 -6.37 -10.60 -6.46
N ASP A 47 -5.74 -9.69 -5.72
CA ASP A 47 -4.32 -9.78 -5.37
C ASP A 47 -4.09 -10.23 -3.93
N VAL A 48 -5.17 -10.52 -3.18
CA VAL A 48 -5.13 -11.03 -1.82
C VAL A 48 -5.85 -12.37 -1.71
N SER A 49 -5.33 -13.25 -0.86
CA SER A 49 -5.88 -14.60 -0.67
C SER A 49 -6.79 -14.66 0.55
N LEU A 50 -8.02 -14.14 0.44
CA LEU A 50 -9.07 -14.28 1.46
C LEU A 50 -10.02 -15.46 1.21
N GLY A 51 -9.98 -16.05 0.01
CA GLY A 51 -10.83 -17.19 -0.38
C GLY A 51 -12.23 -16.81 -0.87
N PHE A 52 -12.49 -15.52 -1.11
CA PHE A 52 -13.72 -15.02 -1.73
C PHE A 52 -13.49 -14.72 -3.22
N ILE A 53 -14.58 -14.73 -4.00
CA ILE A 53 -14.54 -14.30 -5.42
C ILE A 53 -14.51 -12.76 -5.51
N VAL A 54 -15.24 -12.11 -4.60
CA VAL A 54 -15.27 -10.66 -4.38
C VAL A 54 -15.20 -10.48 -2.88
N THR A 55 -14.29 -9.66 -2.41
CA THR A 55 -14.13 -9.34 -0.99
C THR A 55 -15.37 -8.61 -0.49
N PRO A 56 -16.04 -9.12 0.56
CA PRO A 56 -17.15 -8.41 1.18
C PRO A 56 -16.70 -7.06 1.74
N ASP A 57 -17.55 -6.02 1.64
CA ASP A 57 -17.22 -4.66 2.07
C ASP A 57 -16.70 -4.58 3.52
N TYR A 58 -17.27 -5.37 4.43
CA TYR A 58 -16.84 -5.41 5.84
C TYR A 58 -15.46 -6.07 6.08
N LEU A 59 -14.84 -6.64 5.03
CA LEU A 59 -13.49 -7.23 5.05
C LEU A 59 -12.48 -6.43 4.23
N ILE A 60 -12.85 -5.29 3.65
CA ILE A 60 -11.95 -4.48 2.83
C ILE A 60 -10.70 -4.05 3.60
N ASP A 61 -10.85 -3.65 4.86
CA ASP A 61 -9.70 -3.32 5.70
C ASP A 61 -8.76 -4.52 5.88
N ALA A 62 -9.30 -5.74 6.04
CA ALA A 62 -8.50 -6.94 6.14
C ALA A 62 -7.76 -7.26 4.83
N ALA A 63 -8.41 -7.06 3.68
CA ALA A 63 -7.78 -7.19 2.37
C ALA A 63 -6.62 -6.19 2.20
N ILE A 64 -6.83 -4.91 2.52
CA ILE A 64 -5.80 -3.87 2.50
C ILE A 64 -4.59 -4.25 3.36
N GLN A 65 -4.84 -4.74 4.58
CA GLN A 65 -3.78 -5.17 5.50
C GLN A 65 -3.01 -6.40 4.96
N LEU A 66 -3.73 -7.35 4.35
CA LEU A 66 -3.14 -8.55 3.78
C LEU A 66 -2.25 -8.23 2.57
N TYR A 67 -2.73 -7.39 1.64
CA TYR A 67 -1.93 -6.94 0.51
C TYR A 67 -0.65 -6.23 1.00
N ARG A 68 -0.78 -5.30 1.95
CA ARG A 68 0.36 -4.58 2.52
C ARG A 68 1.40 -5.57 3.04
N LYS A 69 0.98 -6.56 3.83
CA LYS A 69 1.86 -7.59 4.37
C LYS A 69 2.58 -8.36 3.26
N GLN A 70 1.84 -8.85 2.26
CA GLN A 70 2.39 -9.60 1.13
C GLN A 70 3.42 -8.77 0.35
N TRP A 71 3.12 -7.49 0.07
CA TRP A 71 4.03 -6.57 -0.61
C TRP A 71 5.32 -6.35 0.18
N ILE A 72 5.24 -6.19 1.50
CA ILE A 72 6.41 -6.05 2.38
C ILE A 72 7.24 -7.33 2.41
N GLU A 73 6.60 -8.50 2.59
CA GLU A 73 7.27 -9.81 2.60
C GLU A 73 7.95 -10.10 1.25
N ASN A 74 7.42 -9.56 0.15
CA ASN A 74 8.01 -9.60 -1.19
C ASN A 74 9.13 -8.57 -1.43
N GLY A 75 9.55 -7.85 -0.39
CA GLY A 75 10.69 -6.93 -0.42
C GLY A 75 10.36 -5.50 -0.84
N MET A 76 9.09 -5.09 -0.76
CA MET A 76 8.64 -3.73 -1.08
C MET A 76 9.03 -3.27 -2.49
N LYS A 77 8.93 -4.17 -3.47
CA LYS A 77 9.21 -3.86 -4.87
C LYS A 77 8.31 -2.72 -5.34
N THR A 78 8.89 -1.70 -5.95
CA THR A 78 8.14 -0.58 -6.51
C THR A 78 7.60 -0.96 -7.88
N ALA A 79 6.34 -0.65 -8.16
CA ALA A 79 5.68 -0.95 -9.43
C ALA A 79 6.40 -0.27 -10.61
N ASN A 80 6.58 1.04 -10.48
CA ASN A 80 7.28 1.87 -11.46
C ASN A 80 8.42 2.61 -10.75
N PRO A 81 9.62 2.00 -10.63
CA PRO A 81 10.75 2.62 -9.95
C PRO A 81 11.14 4.00 -10.52
N GLU A 82 10.86 4.23 -11.80
CA GLU A 82 11.10 5.51 -12.50
C GLU A 82 10.18 6.65 -12.02
N ASP A 83 8.99 6.31 -11.53
CA ASP A 83 8.02 7.27 -10.98
C ASP A 83 8.25 7.57 -9.49
N ILE A 84 9.18 6.84 -8.86
CA ILE A 84 9.54 6.99 -7.45
C ILE A 84 10.88 7.72 -7.33
N PRO A 85 10.96 8.82 -6.56
CA PRO A 85 12.20 9.55 -6.37
C PRO A 85 13.34 8.64 -5.87
N GLU A 86 14.53 8.79 -6.45
CA GLU A 86 15.69 7.92 -6.21
C GLU A 86 16.09 7.89 -4.72
N GLU A 87 15.91 9.01 -4.01
CA GLU A 87 16.17 9.11 -2.58
C GLU A 87 15.29 8.18 -1.72
N LEU A 88 14.14 7.75 -2.24
CA LEU A 88 13.19 6.89 -1.52
C LEU A 88 13.45 5.39 -1.75
N ARG A 89 14.25 5.04 -2.76
CA ARG A 89 14.37 3.66 -3.25
C ARG A 89 15.81 3.12 -3.18
N ASN A 90 15.92 1.79 -3.12
CA ASN A 90 17.15 1.02 -3.20
C ASN A 90 17.01 0.07 -4.40
N GLY A 91 17.52 0.50 -5.56
CA GLY A 91 17.18 -0.14 -6.83
C GLY A 91 15.67 -0.08 -7.09
N ASP A 92 15.07 -1.23 -7.34
CA ASP A 92 13.64 -1.36 -7.64
C ASP A 92 12.77 -1.59 -6.40
N CYS A 93 13.32 -1.40 -5.20
CA CYS A 93 12.60 -1.57 -3.94
C CYS A 93 12.55 -0.26 -3.15
N LEU A 94 11.53 -0.09 -2.32
CA LEU A 94 11.47 1.00 -1.36
C LEU A 94 12.51 0.79 -0.24
N LYS A 95 13.16 1.87 0.22
CA LYS A 95 14.02 1.80 1.42
C LYS A 95 13.18 1.51 2.65
N PHE A 96 13.68 0.66 3.54
CA PHE A 96 12.95 0.27 4.76
C PHE A 96 12.67 1.47 5.69
N GLU A 97 13.63 2.38 5.86
CA GLU A 97 13.43 3.60 6.66
C GLU A 97 12.32 4.51 6.10
N VAL A 98 12.11 4.47 4.78
CA VAL A 98 11.05 5.23 4.11
C VAL A 98 9.71 4.54 4.34
N LEU A 99 9.66 3.21 4.22
CA LEU A 99 8.48 2.43 4.59
C LEU A 99 8.01 2.78 6.01
N LEU A 100 8.90 2.71 7.00
CA LEU A 100 8.53 2.99 8.40
C LEU A 100 7.93 4.40 8.57
N LYS A 101 8.54 5.42 7.94
CA LYS A 101 8.00 6.79 7.96
C LYS A 101 6.61 6.87 7.32
N GLN A 102 6.41 6.17 6.21
CA GLN A 102 5.13 6.17 5.51
C GLN A 102 4.05 5.42 6.31
N LEU A 103 4.35 4.26 6.89
CA LEU A 103 3.40 3.51 7.72
C LEU A 103 3.02 4.28 8.99
N ASN A 104 3.97 4.96 9.63
CA ASN A 104 3.69 5.83 10.77
C ASN A 104 2.74 6.98 10.39
N SER A 105 2.84 7.51 9.17
CA SER A 105 1.93 8.56 8.68
C SER A 105 0.49 8.08 8.45
N LEU A 106 0.29 6.77 8.33
CA LEU A 106 -1.03 6.14 8.25
C LEU A 106 -1.64 5.84 9.63
N ASN A 107 -0.97 6.21 10.73
CA ASN A 107 -1.37 5.90 12.10
C ASN A 107 -1.56 4.39 12.35
N LEU A 108 -0.74 3.55 11.71
CA LEU A 108 -0.76 2.11 11.90
C LEU A 108 0.07 1.72 13.13
N ASP A 109 -0.45 0.77 13.91
CA ASP A 109 0.32 0.14 14.97
C ASP A 109 1.35 -0.83 14.37
N THR A 110 2.61 -0.43 14.41
CA THR A 110 3.74 -1.20 13.88
C THR A 110 4.31 -2.19 14.89
N GLU A 111 3.77 -2.30 16.11
CA GLU A 111 4.19 -3.32 17.07
C GLU A 111 3.83 -4.75 16.60
N ASN A 112 2.73 -4.88 15.85
CA ASN A 112 2.29 -6.16 15.26
C ASN A 112 3.01 -6.50 13.95
N PHE A 113 4.03 -5.73 13.58
CA PHE A 113 4.76 -5.85 12.34
C PHE A 113 5.82 -6.96 12.42
N GLU A 114 5.38 -8.20 12.54
CA GLU A 114 6.24 -9.39 12.45
C GLU A 114 6.65 -9.63 10.99
N ILE A 115 7.62 -8.87 10.46
CA ILE A 115 8.19 -9.17 9.14
C ILE A 115 9.20 -10.31 9.28
N LYS A 116 8.82 -11.51 8.87
CA LYS A 116 9.79 -12.58 8.58
C LYS A 116 10.59 -12.20 7.33
N GLY A 117 11.92 -12.17 7.43
CA GLY A 117 12.81 -11.89 6.29
C GLY A 117 13.63 -10.60 6.39
N PHE A 118 13.42 -9.77 7.43
CA PHE A 118 14.17 -8.52 7.66
C PHE A 118 15.12 -8.57 8.87
N ASN A 119 15.42 -9.75 9.40
CA ASN A 119 16.47 -9.95 10.41
C ASN A 119 17.86 -9.77 9.75
N GLY A 120 18.26 -8.53 9.49
CA GLY A 120 19.53 -8.28 8.78
C GLY A 120 19.92 -6.83 8.57
N TYR A 121 19.44 -5.89 9.40
CA TYR A 121 20.15 -4.64 9.67
C TYR A 121 20.89 -4.76 11.00
#